data_AF-A0A9N8ET31-F1
#
_entry.id   AF-A0A9N8ET31-F1
#
_cell.length_a   1.000
_cell.length_b   1.000
_cell.length_c   1.000
_cell.angle_alpha   90.00
_cell.angle_beta   90.00
_cell.angle_gamma   90.00
#
_symmetry.space_group_name_H-M   'P 1'
#
loop_
_entity.id
_entity.type
_entity.pdbx_description
1 polymer ?
#
loop_
_entity_poly.entity_id
_entity_poly.type
_entity_poly.pdbx_seq_one_letter_code
_entity_poly.pdbx_strand_id
1 'polypeptide(L)'
;MSLTGTLLFATGLIHNVLGIISPRLREPLLRLMADGGTLVVPDVNERHARENTFWFQFAGIALMIHGCHARSLALQLKKQGMEDEAASSWLGWVVLATGAVGAYIKPVSGFHLVYLQGIRLLWIQHTRNGLEQGKND
;
A
#
# COMPACT_ATOMS: atom_id res chain seq x y z
N MET A 1 -13.69 1.12 -13.49
CA MET A 1 -12.88 0.65 -12.36
C MET A 1 -11.67 1.53 -12.29
N SER A 2 -11.34 2.14 -11.14
CA SER A 2 -10.12 2.94 -11.01
C SER A 2 -8.91 2.03 -11.23
N LEU A 3 -8.13 2.33 -12.27
CA LEU A 3 -6.90 1.59 -12.61
C LEU A 3 -5.94 1.56 -11.40
N THR A 4 -5.89 2.66 -10.65
CA THR A 4 -5.07 2.76 -9.44
C THR A 4 -5.50 1.80 -8.34
N GLY A 5 -6.80 1.67 -8.09
CA GLY A 5 -7.31 0.73 -7.08
C GLY A 5 -6.99 -0.72 -7.43
N THR A 6 -7.09 -1.08 -8.72
CA THR A 6 -6.71 -2.41 -9.21
C THR A 6 -5.22 -2.68 -9.06
N LEU A 7 -4.37 -1.71 -9.41
CA LEU A 7 -2.92 -1.85 -9.30
C LEU A 7 -2.48 -2.00 -7.83
N LEU A 8 -3.01 -1.18 -6.92
CA LEU A 8 -2.72 -1.28 -5.48
C LEU A 8 -3.09 -2.66 -4.92
N PHE A 9 -4.28 -3.15 -5.27
CA PHE A 9 -4.72 -4.47 -4.86
C PHE A 9 -3.83 -5.57 -5.42
N ALA A 10 -3.50 -5.50 -6.71
CA ALA A 10 -2.65 -6.50 -7.38
C ALA A 10 -1.23 -6.51 -6.79
N THR A 11 -0.63 -5.34 -6.52
CA THR A 11 0.68 -5.25 -5.88
C THR A 11 0.64 -5.87 -4.49
N GLY A 12 -0.36 -5.56 -3.67
CA GLY A 12 -0.51 -6.16 -2.34
C GLY A 12 -0.70 -7.68 -2.39
N LEU A 13 -1.46 -8.17 -3.36
CA LEU A 13 -1.65 -9.61 -3.59
C LEU A 13 -0.34 -10.30 -3.96
N ILE A 14 0.41 -9.76 -4.93
CA ILE A 14 1.72 -10.29 -5.34
C ILE A 14 2.67 -10.30 -4.14
N HIS A 15 2.70 -9.23 -3.35
CA HIS A 15 3.54 -9.13 -2.17
C HIS A 15 3.25 -10.25 -1.16
N ASN A 16 1.97 -10.45 -0.82
CA ASN A 16 1.57 -11.51 0.11
C ASN A 16 1.85 -12.92 -0.44
N VAL A 17 1.64 -13.14 -1.74
CA VAL A 17 1.94 -14.43 -2.39
C VAL A 17 3.45 -14.70 -2.37
N LEU A 18 4.28 -13.70 -2.70
CA LEU A 18 5.74 -13.83 -2.64
C LEU A 18 6.25 -14.06 -1.21
N GLY A 19 5.60 -13.44 -0.21
CA GLY A 19 5.91 -13.63 1.21
C GLY A 19 5.68 -15.07 1.66
N ILE A 20 4.63 -15.72 1.15
CA ILE A 20 4.30 -17.11 1.47
C ILE A 20 5.14 -18.11 0.66
N ILE A 21 5.44 -17.83 -0.60
CA ILE A 21 6.19 -18.77 -1.46
C ILE A 21 7.68 -18.76 -1.13
N SER A 22 8.25 -17.60 -0.77
CA SER A 22 9.67 -17.46 -0.46
C SER A 22 10.01 -18.14 0.88
N PRO A 23 10.86 -19.19 0.91
CA PRO A 23 11.24 -19.86 2.16
C PRO A 23 11.87 -18.91 3.18
N ARG A 24 12.64 -17.92 2.69
CA ARG A 24 13.28 -16.88 3.51
C ARG A 24 12.29 -16.02 4.28
N LEU A 25 11.08 -15.84 3.76
CA LEU A 25 10.03 -15.05 4.41
C LEU A 25 9.04 -15.95 5.14
N ARG A 26 8.68 -17.09 4.52
CA ARG A 26 7.75 -18.08 5.07
C ARG A 26 8.23 -18.70 6.37
N GLU A 27 9.49 -19.11 6.47
CA GLU A 27 9.98 -19.81 7.66
C GLU A 27 9.93 -18.92 8.91
N PRO A 28 10.46 -17.67 8.89
CA PRO A 28 10.25 -16.75 9.99
C PRO A 28 8.77 -16.45 10.26
N LEU A 29 7.90 -16.46 9.24
CA LEU A 29 6.47 -16.23 9.41
C LEU A 29 5.81 -17.37 10.20
N LEU A 30 6.11 -18.60 9.82
CA LEU A 30 5.59 -19.79 10.49
C LEU A 30 6.07 -19.87 11.93
N ARG A 31 7.36 -19.56 12.18
CA ARG A 31 7.92 -19.49 13.54
C ARG A 31 7.27 -18.37 14.35
N LEU A 32 7.06 -17.20 13.75
CA LEU A 32 6.34 -16.09 14.38
C LEU A 32 4.91 -16.52 14.77
N MET A 33 4.19 -17.22 13.89
CA MET A 33 2.83 -17.71 14.17
C MET A 33 2.81 -18.81 15.23
N ALA A 34 3.79 -19.73 15.22
CA ALA A 34 3.92 -20.79 16.21
C ALA A 34 4.18 -20.25 17.62
N ASP A 35 4.94 -19.16 17.72
CA ASP A 35 5.28 -18.49 18.99
C ASP A 35 4.26 -17.40 19.38
N GLY A 36 3.00 -17.54 18.95
CA GLY A 36 1.90 -16.65 19.33
C GLY A 36 2.01 -15.21 18.79
N GLY A 37 2.79 -14.98 17.73
CA GLY A 37 2.98 -13.66 17.14
C GLY A 37 4.11 -12.84 17.78
N THR A 38 4.97 -13.47 18.58
CA THR A 38 6.06 -12.76 19.28
C THR A 38 7.20 -12.39 18.34
N LEU A 39 7.37 -11.09 18.09
CA LEU A 39 8.49 -10.52 17.33
C LEU A 39 9.80 -10.50 18.14
N VAL A 40 9.70 -10.42 19.47
CA VAL A 40 10.85 -10.25 20.36
C VAL A 40 11.38 -11.61 20.79
N VAL A 41 12.44 -12.05 20.13
CA VAL A 41 13.21 -13.25 20.53
C VAL A 41 14.63 -12.88 20.96
N PRO A 42 15.32 -13.70 21.78
CA PRO A 42 16.68 -13.42 22.23
C PRO A 42 17.71 -13.39 21.08
N ASP A 43 17.52 -14.24 20.07
CA ASP A 43 18.40 -14.26 18.91
C ASP A 43 18.14 -13.06 17.99
N VAL A 44 19.17 -12.24 17.77
CA VAL A 44 19.07 -10.99 17.02
C VAL A 44 18.77 -11.23 15.54
N ASN A 45 19.33 -12.28 14.94
CA ASN A 45 19.13 -12.59 13.53
C ASN A 45 17.70 -13.08 13.26
N GLU A 46 17.20 -13.97 14.10
CA GLU A 46 15.82 -14.46 14.05
C GLU A 46 14.83 -13.33 14.35
N ARG A 47 15.13 -12.42 15.30
CA ARG A 47 14.33 -11.21 15.54
C ARG A 47 14.21 -10.37 14.27
N HIS A 48 15.34 -10.06 13.62
CA HIS A 48 15.33 -9.29 12.38
C HIS A 48 14.59 -10.01 11.24
N ALA A 49 14.73 -11.33 11.13
CA ALA A 49 14.02 -12.13 10.14
C ALA A 49 12.49 -12.08 10.37
N ARG A 50 12.03 -12.25 11.62
CA ARG A 50 10.61 -12.15 12.00
C ARG A 50 10.05 -10.77 11.73
N GLU A 51 10.76 -9.72 12.13
CA GLU A 51 10.36 -8.34 11.86
C GLU A 51 10.24 -8.08 10.36
N ASN A 52 11.25 -8.43 9.56
CA ASN A 52 11.21 -8.20 8.12
C ASN A 52 10.03 -8.92 7.47
N THR A 53 9.83 -10.19 7.80
CA THR A 53 8.71 -10.97 7.31
C THR A 53 7.36 -10.38 7.72
N PHE A 54 7.21 -9.99 8.98
CA PHE A 54 5.97 -9.37 9.48
C PHE A 54 5.66 -8.09 8.70
N TRP A 55 6.62 -7.18 8.60
CA TRP A 55 6.42 -5.91 7.91
C TRP A 55 6.20 -6.09 6.41
N PHE A 56 6.85 -7.07 5.78
CA PHE A 56 6.61 -7.43 4.40
C PHE A 56 5.16 -7.90 4.19
N GLN A 57 4.69 -8.87 4.98
CA GLN A 57 3.32 -9.38 4.86
C GLN A 57 2.27 -8.31 5.21
N PHE A 58 2.53 -7.53 6.25
CA PHE A 58 1.64 -6.44 6.68
C PHE A 58 1.50 -5.37 5.60
N ALA A 59 2.61 -4.98 4.94
CA ALA A 59 2.59 -4.03 3.83
C ALA A 59 1.70 -4.51 2.67
N GLY A 60 1.76 -5.80 2.34
CA GLY A 60 0.96 -6.40 1.28
C GLY A 60 -0.53 -6.37 1.60
N ILE A 61 -0.91 -6.72 2.84
CA ILE A 61 -2.30 -6.63 3.33
C ILE A 61 -2.78 -5.18 3.30
N ALA A 62 -1.98 -4.24 3.80
CA ALA A 62 -2.33 -2.81 3.80
C ALA A 62 -2.57 -2.30 2.37
N LEU A 63 -1.73 -2.68 1.41
CA LEU A 63 -1.90 -2.38 -0.01
C LEU A 63 -3.23 -2.90 -0.59
N MET A 64 -3.59 -4.15 -0.25
CA MET A 64 -4.87 -4.73 -0.68
C MET A 64 -6.06 -3.94 -0.12
N ILE A 65 -6.02 -3.58 1.17
CA ILE A 65 -7.08 -2.78 1.81
C ILE A 65 -7.20 -1.41 1.14
N HIS A 66 -6.08 -0.71 0.92
CA HIS A 66 -6.08 0.58 0.23
C HIS A 66 -6.59 0.47 -1.22
N GLY A 67 -6.22 -0.59 -1.95
CA GLY A 67 -6.75 -0.86 -3.29
C GLY A 67 -8.27 -1.09 -3.30
N CYS A 68 -8.78 -1.86 -2.32
CA CYS A 68 -10.22 -2.05 -2.13
C CYS A 68 -10.95 -0.74 -1.81
N HIS A 69 -10.39 0.08 -0.90
CA HIS A 69 -10.95 1.39 -0.57
C HIS A 69 -10.99 2.32 -1.80
N ALA A 70 -9.88 2.41 -2.54
CA ALA A 70 -9.80 3.21 -3.76
C ALA A 70 -10.83 2.77 -4.81
N ARG A 71 -11.01 1.45 -4.99
CA ARG A 71 -12.00 0.90 -5.93
C ARG A 71 -13.43 1.17 -5.48
N SER A 72 -13.72 0.98 -4.19
CA SER A 72 -15.04 1.24 -3.60
C SER A 72 -15.42 2.71 -3.77
N LEU A 73 -14.49 3.62 -3.47
CA LEU A 73 -14.71 5.05 -3.57
C LEU A 73 -14.94 5.50 -5.03
N ALA A 74 -14.11 5.03 -5.96
CA ALA A 74 -14.30 5.31 -7.39
C ALA A 74 -15.65 4.80 -7.92
N LEU A 75 -16.15 3.67 -7.39
CA LEU A 75 -17.49 3.17 -7.74
C LEU A 75 -18.60 4.05 -7.17
N GLN A 76 -18.44 4.59 -5.95
CA GLN A 76 -19.43 5.48 -5.33
C GLN A 76 -19.53 6.82 -6.06
N LEU A 77 -18.38 7.43 -6.38
CA LEU A 77 -18.34 8.70 -7.13
C LEU A 77 -18.98 8.57 -8.51
N LYS A 78 -18.64 7.48 -9.22
CA LYS A 78 -19.26 7.17 -10.51
C LYS A 78 -20.78 7.03 -10.40
N LYS A 79 -21.29 6.45 -9.32
CA LYS A 79 -22.75 6.35 -9.07
C LYS A 79 -23.40 7.70 -8.78
N GLN A 80 -22.66 8.63 -8.19
CA GLN A 80 -23.14 9.97 -7.84
C GLN A 80 -22.96 10.99 -8.98
N GLY A 81 -22.48 10.56 -10.15
CA GLY A 81 -22.22 11.46 -11.29
C GLY A 81 -21.10 12.47 -11.03
N MET A 82 -20.32 12.27 -9.96
CA MET A 82 -19.19 13.12 -9.61
C MET A 82 -17.96 12.63 -10.37
N GLU A 83 -17.25 13.56 -11.03
CA GLU A 83 -15.90 13.32 -11.54
C GLU A 83 -15.01 12.84 -10.36
N ASP A 84 -14.08 11.93 -10.62
CA ASP A 84 -13.17 11.24 -9.68
C ASP A 84 -12.29 12.19 -8.79
N GLU A 85 -12.50 13.50 -8.85
CA GLU A 85 -11.56 14.56 -8.47
C GLU A 85 -11.32 14.74 -6.96
N ALA A 86 -12.38 14.87 -6.17
CA ALA A 86 -12.25 15.19 -4.74
C ALA A 86 -11.75 13.98 -3.92
N ALA A 87 -12.15 12.79 -4.34
CA ALA A 87 -11.81 11.56 -3.63
C ALA A 87 -10.38 11.08 -3.92
N SER A 88 -9.79 11.50 -5.04
CA SER A 88 -8.41 11.21 -5.41
C SER A 88 -7.39 11.89 -4.47
N SER A 89 -7.70 13.10 -3.96
CA SER A 89 -6.76 13.88 -3.14
C SER A 89 -6.51 13.28 -1.76
N TRP A 90 -7.58 13.06 -1.01
CA TRP A 90 -7.50 12.49 0.35
C TRP A 90 -6.85 11.11 0.32
N LEU A 91 -7.23 10.28 -0.65
CA LEU A 91 -6.69 8.94 -0.80
C LEU A 91 -5.22 8.96 -1.23
N GLY A 92 -4.83 9.90 -2.09
CA GLY A 92 -3.42 10.15 -2.44
C GLY A 92 -2.58 10.48 -1.21
N TRP A 93 -3.05 11.40 -0.35
CA TRP A 93 -2.37 11.76 0.90
C TRP A 93 -2.30 10.61 1.91
N VAL A 94 -3.38 9.84 2.07
CA VAL A 94 -3.40 8.67 2.96
C VAL A 94 -2.41 7.61 2.48
N VAL A 95 -2.40 7.30 1.18
CA VAL A 95 -1.47 6.32 0.60
C VAL A 95 -0.02 6.83 0.70
N LEU A 96 0.21 8.13 0.45
CA LEU A 96 1.53 8.75 0.61
C LEU A 96 2.02 8.65 2.07
N ALA A 97 1.18 9.01 3.04
CA ALA A 97 1.51 8.97 4.46
C ALA A 97 1.80 7.55 4.93
N THR A 98 0.95 6.58 4.57
CA THR A 98 1.18 5.15 4.87
C THR A 98 2.49 4.66 4.27
N GLY A 99 2.77 5.03 3.03
CA GLY A 99 4.03 4.68 2.37
C GLY A 99 5.25 5.32 3.02
N ALA A 100 5.18 6.60 3.38
CA ALA A 100 6.27 7.33 4.02
C ALA A 100 6.59 6.77 5.41
N VAL A 101 5.56 6.55 6.24
CA VAL A 101 5.71 5.98 7.58
C VAL A 101 6.26 4.56 7.50
N GLY A 102 5.71 3.72 6.62
CA GLY A 102 6.17 2.35 6.46
C GLY A 102 7.59 2.24 5.89
N ALA A 103 7.96 3.10 4.94
CA ALA A 103 9.31 3.16 4.38
C ALA A 103 10.33 3.66 5.41
N TYR A 104 9.94 4.59 6.29
CA TYR A 104 10.77 5.06 7.40
C TYR A 104 10.99 3.96 8.44
N ILE A 105 9.94 3.22 8.83
CA ILE A 105 10.04 2.16 9.85
C ILE A 105 10.84 0.96 9.35
N LYS A 106 10.60 0.49 8.11
CA LYS A 106 11.34 -0.61 7.50
C LYS A 106 11.57 -0.36 6.01
N PRO A 107 12.76 0.13 5.61
CA PRO A 107 13.05 0.48 4.22
C PRO A 107 12.88 -0.69 3.23
N VAL A 108 13.20 -1.92 3.65
CA VAL A 108 13.25 -3.09 2.76
C VAL A 108 11.88 -3.79 2.60
N SER A 109 10.85 -3.34 3.31
CA SER A 109 9.55 -4.03 3.41
C SER A 109 8.59 -3.83 2.23
N GLY A 110 8.96 -2.99 1.25
CA GLY A 110 8.13 -2.69 0.08
C GLY A 110 7.22 -1.46 0.20
N PHE A 111 7.18 -0.79 1.36
CA PHE A 111 6.41 0.45 1.55
C PHE A 111 6.82 1.61 0.62
N HIS A 112 8.02 1.57 0.05
CA HIS A 112 8.42 2.49 -1.02
C HIS A 112 7.48 2.44 -2.23
N LEU A 113 6.93 1.27 -2.56
CA LEU A 113 5.95 1.14 -3.64
C LEU A 113 4.64 1.83 -3.26
N VAL A 114 4.22 1.74 -2.00
CA VAL A 114 3.04 2.47 -1.48
C VAL A 114 3.25 3.97 -1.60
N TYR A 115 4.43 4.45 -1.18
CA TYR A 115 4.80 5.86 -1.22
C TYR A 115 4.78 6.43 -2.65
N LEU A 116 5.41 5.73 -3.60
CA LEU A 116 5.43 6.15 -5.01
C LEU A 116 4.03 6.21 -5.63
N GLN A 117 3.12 5.32 -5.22
CA GLN A 117 1.73 5.34 -5.68
C GLN A 117 0.96 6.55 -5.13
N GLY A 118 1.24 6.96 -3.89
CA GLY A 118 0.71 8.19 -3.30
C GLY A 118 1.15 9.44 -4.08
N ILE A 119 2.44 9.54 -4.42
CA ILE A 119 2.97 10.63 -5.27
C ILE A 119 2.25 10.65 -6.61
N ARG A 120 2.13 9.50 -7.27
CA ARG A 120 1.49 9.40 -8.59
C ARG A 120 0.03 9.87 -8.56
N LEU A 121 -0.72 9.52 -7.52
CA LEU A 121 -2.11 9.97 -7.34
C LEU A 121 -2.20 11.49 -7.21
N LEU A 122 -1.36 12.09 -6.37
CA LEU A 122 -1.32 13.54 -6.18
C LEU A 122 -0.85 14.28 -7.45
N TRP A 123 0.11 13.72 -8.19
CA TRP A 123 0.60 14.33 -9.42
C TRP A 123 -0.42 14.30 -10.57
N ILE A 124 -1.14 13.18 -10.75
CA ILE A 124 -2.24 13.11 -11.73
C ILE A 124 -3.31 14.16 -11.40
N GLN A 125 -3.61 14.35 -10.12
CA GLN A 125 -4.55 15.37 -9.68
C GLN A 125 -4.05 16.78 -9.98
N HIS A 126 -2.82 17.11 -9.59
CA HIS A 126 -2.23 18.44 -9.85
C HIS A 126 -2.24 18.76 -11.35
N THR A 127 -1.88 17.80 -12.20
CA THR A 127 -1.79 18.02 -13.65
C THR A 127 -3.17 18.26 -14.27
N ARG A 128 -4.22 17.57 -13.80
CA ARG A 128 -5.59 17.79 -14.27
C ARG A 128 -6.17 19.13 -13.83
N ASN A 129 -5.97 19.54 -12.58
CA ASN A 129 -6.46 20.83 -12.07
C ASN A 129 -5.91 22.02 -12.90
N GLY A 130 -4.66 21.94 -13.36
CA GLY A 130 -4.08 22.97 -14.23
C GLY A 130 -4.68 23.01 -15.64
N LEU A 131 -5.14 21.88 -16.17
CA LEU A 131 -5.80 21.80 -17.49
C LEU A 131 -7.22 22.35 -17.46
N GLU A 132 -7.94 22.21 -16.34
CA GLU A 132 -9.28 22.78 -16.20
C GLU A 132 -9.26 24.30 -16.03
N GLN A 133 -8.26 24.83 -15.33
CA GLN A 133 -8.07 26.28 -15.20
C GLN A 133 -7.76 26.93 -16.56
N GLY A 134 -6.85 26.36 -17.35
CA GLY A 134 -6.53 26.90 -18.68
C GLY A 134 -7.62 26.71 -19.76
N LYS A 135 -8.75 26.06 -19.43
CA LYS A 135 -9.92 25.94 -20.32
C LYS A 135 -10.99 26.98 -20.03
N ASN A 136 -10.93 27.63 -18.87
CA ASN A 136 -11.87 28.65 -18.42
C ASN A 136 -11.29 30.08 -18.57
N ASP A 137 -10.06 30.20 -19.08
CA ASP A 137 -9.39 31.42 -19.49
C ASP A 137 -9.47 31.59 -21.03
#